data_AF-A0A2N8ZDD0-F1
#
_entry.id   AF-A0A2N8ZDD0-F1
#
_cell.length_a   1.000
_cell.length_b   1.000
_cell.length_c   1.000
_cell.angle_alpha   90.00
_cell.angle_beta   90.00
_cell.angle_gamma   90.00
#
_symmetry.space_group_name_H-M   'P 1'
#
loop_
_entity.id
_entity.type
_entity.pdbx_description
1 polymer ?
#
loop_
_entity_poly.entity_id
_entity_poly.type
_entity_poly.pdbx_seq_one_letter_code
_entity_poly.pdbx_strand_id
1 'polypeptide(L)'
;MKKIILAIMLIVVAPFSLAQESTGPIQELKICATGDKGIGQWIRLLQFKVDNKWYSTLADAYADPSADADNPLTTSIIMMAFSQNLTIKIRATNKSWAPLHSRCGITNGTVFHGNNGDHITITR
;
A
#
# COMPACT_ATOMS: atom_id res chain seq x y z
N MET A 1 -47.60 -8.87 -3.22
CA MET A 1 -46.57 -8.40 -4.17
C MET A 1 -45.70 -7.23 -3.69
N LYS A 2 -45.93 -6.63 -2.51
CA LYS A 2 -45.11 -5.51 -1.98
C LYS A 2 -43.94 -5.91 -1.06
N LYS A 3 -43.83 -7.19 -0.65
CA LYS A 3 -42.81 -7.64 0.32
C LYS A 3 -41.53 -8.22 -0.29
N ILE A 4 -41.51 -8.48 -1.60
CA ILE A 4 -40.34 -9.07 -2.29
C ILE A 4 -39.38 -7.98 -2.78
N ILE A 5 -39.86 -6.74 -2.97
CA ILE A 5 -39.05 -5.63 -3.46
C ILE A 5 -38.05 -5.14 -2.39
N LEU A 6 -38.33 -5.36 -1.10
CA LEU A 6 -37.45 -4.92 -0.01
C LEU A 6 -36.20 -5.80 0.15
N ALA A 7 -36.23 -7.05 -0.30
CA ALA A 7 -35.09 -7.99 -0.17
C ALA A 7 -34.03 -7.79 -1.27
N ILE A 8 -34.41 -7.24 -2.43
CA ILE A 8 -33.48 -6.99 -3.55
C ILE A 8 -32.73 -5.66 -3.33
N MET A 9 -33.28 -4.74 -2.55
CA MET A 9 -32.63 -3.47 -2.21
C MET A 9 -31.55 -3.60 -1.12
N LEU A 10 -31.45 -4.74 -0.44
CA LEU A 10 -30.47 -4.97 0.64
C LEU A 10 -29.15 -5.61 0.19
N ILE A 11 -28.93 -5.77 -1.12
CA ILE A 11 -27.67 -6.31 -1.70
C ILE A 11 -26.73 -5.18 -2.13
N VAL A 12 -27.19 -3.93 -2.13
CA VAL A 12 -26.39 -2.80 -2.60
C VAL A 12 -25.79 -2.08 -1.39
N VAL A 13 -24.48 -1.88 -1.42
CA VAL A 13 -23.65 -1.17 -0.43
C VAL A 13 -23.27 -1.93 0.85
N ALA A 14 -22.83 -3.18 0.73
CA ALA A 14 -21.72 -3.57 1.60
C ALA A 14 -20.49 -2.78 1.11
N PRO A 15 -19.84 -1.93 1.94
CA PRO A 15 -18.57 -1.33 1.58
C PRO A 15 -17.52 -2.44 1.61
N PHE A 16 -17.49 -3.29 0.58
CA PHE A 16 -16.30 -4.04 0.25
C PHE A 16 -15.27 -2.99 -0.10
N SER A 17 -14.44 -2.61 0.89
CA SER A 17 -13.30 -1.76 0.66
C SER A 17 -12.40 -2.51 -0.31
N LEU A 18 -12.52 -2.20 -1.61
CA LEU A 18 -11.84 -2.93 -2.66
C LEU A 18 -10.34 -2.69 -2.48
N ALA A 19 -9.59 -3.77 -2.36
CA ALA A 19 -8.14 -3.69 -2.38
C ALA A 19 -7.68 -3.09 -3.72
N GLN A 20 -6.67 -2.22 -3.69
CA GLN A 20 -6.03 -1.75 -4.91
C GLN A 20 -5.13 -2.86 -5.45
N GLU A 21 -5.47 -3.37 -6.64
CA GLU A 21 -4.73 -4.42 -7.31
C GLU A 21 -4.07 -3.92 -8.60
N SER A 22 -2.86 -4.41 -8.86
CA SER A 22 -2.10 -4.18 -10.09
C SER A 22 -1.24 -5.38 -10.42
N THR A 23 -1.02 -5.60 -11.71
CA THR A 23 -0.06 -6.58 -12.22
C THR A 23 0.81 -5.91 -13.27
N GLY A 24 2.12 -6.03 -13.14
CA GLY A 24 3.07 -5.47 -14.11
C GLY A 24 4.44 -5.23 -13.51
N PRO A 25 5.40 -4.73 -14.30
CA PRO A 25 6.66 -4.24 -13.77
C PRO A 25 6.45 -2.98 -12.94
N ILE A 26 7.39 -2.73 -12.03
CA ILE A 26 7.45 -1.46 -11.29
C ILE A 26 7.95 -0.38 -12.26
N GLN A 27 7.10 0.62 -12.52
CA GLN A 27 7.35 1.72 -13.46
C GLN A 27 8.21 2.82 -12.84
N GLU A 28 8.05 3.05 -11.54
CA GLU A 28 8.75 4.09 -10.80
C GLU A 28 8.96 3.63 -9.35
N LEU A 29 10.11 3.98 -8.79
CA LEU A 29 10.48 3.71 -7.41
C LEU A 29 11.03 4.98 -6.76
N LYS A 30 10.53 5.31 -5.57
CA LYS A 30 10.94 6.48 -4.80
C LYS A 30 11.13 6.11 -3.34
N ILE A 31 12.30 6.43 -2.79
CA ILE A 31 12.50 6.47 -1.35
C ILE A 31 12.39 7.92 -0.90
N CYS A 32 11.68 8.14 0.20
CA CYS A 32 11.49 9.44 0.77
C CYS A 32 11.53 9.36 2.29
N ALA A 33 12.31 10.25 2.91
CA ALA A 33 12.27 10.45 4.35
C ALA A 33 11.16 11.45 4.69
N THR A 34 10.34 11.09 5.68
CA THR A 34 9.31 11.92 6.28
C THR A 34 9.41 11.78 7.79
N GLY A 35 8.64 12.55 8.52
CA GLY A 35 8.58 12.41 9.97
C GLY A 35 7.45 13.23 10.54
N ASP A 36 6.94 12.82 11.69
CA ASP A 36 5.86 13.55 12.36
C ASP A 36 6.38 14.11 13.69
N LYS A 37 6.45 15.44 13.76
CA LYS A 37 6.90 16.19 14.93
C LYS A 37 5.98 15.97 16.15
N GLY A 38 4.72 15.59 15.94
CA GLY A 38 3.77 15.30 17.02
C GLY A 38 4.06 13.99 17.75
N ILE A 39 4.71 13.03 17.08
CA ILE A 39 5.08 11.72 17.64
C ILE A 39 6.60 11.54 17.78
N GLY A 40 7.41 12.47 17.28
CA GLY A 40 8.87 12.46 17.40
C GLY A 40 9.57 11.40 16.52
N GLN A 41 8.91 10.92 15.45
CA GLN A 41 9.39 9.78 14.66
C GLN A 41 9.87 10.22 13.28
N TRP A 42 11.04 9.72 12.89
CA TRP A 42 11.53 9.72 11.51
C TRP A 42 11.18 8.40 10.83
N ILE A 43 10.64 8.49 9.62
CA ILE A 43 10.13 7.35 8.86
C ILE A 43 10.66 7.46 7.43
N ARG A 44 11.13 6.36 6.85
CA ARG A 44 11.38 6.27 5.42
C ARG A 44 10.25 5.50 4.77
N LEU A 45 9.70 6.08 3.72
CA LEU A 45 8.71 5.45 2.88
C LEU A 45 9.38 4.97 1.61
N LEU A 46 9.02 3.78 1.18
CA LEU A 46 9.21 3.35 -0.19
C LEU A 46 7.86 3.51 -0.91
N GLN A 47 7.85 4.31 -1.97
CA GLN A 47 6.71 4.54 -2.85
C GLN A 47 7.05 3.97 -4.22
N PHE A 48 6.09 3.29 -4.83
CA PHE A 48 6.31 2.61 -6.09
C PHE A 48 5.06 2.59 -6.94
N LYS A 49 5.25 2.58 -8.26
CA LYS A 49 4.17 2.66 -9.24
C LYS A 49 4.10 1.39 -10.07
N VAL A 50 2.93 0.78 -10.13
CA VAL A 50 2.64 -0.40 -10.96
C VAL A 50 1.34 -0.13 -11.68
N ASP A 51 1.29 -0.34 -13.00
CA ASP A 51 0.08 -0.12 -13.79
C ASP A 51 -0.59 1.24 -13.51
N ASN A 52 0.22 2.30 -13.51
CA ASN A 52 -0.20 3.67 -13.19
C ASN A 52 -0.77 3.93 -11.78
N LYS A 53 -0.78 2.94 -10.89
CA LYS A 53 -1.24 3.06 -9.51
C LYS A 53 -0.07 3.14 -8.55
N TRP A 54 -0.17 4.09 -7.62
CA TRP A 54 0.84 4.30 -6.59
C TRP A 54 0.56 3.44 -5.36
N TYR A 55 1.63 2.88 -4.84
CA TYR A 55 1.68 2.09 -3.62
C TYR A 55 2.75 2.66 -2.70
N SER A 56 2.59 2.48 -1.40
CA SER A 56 3.61 2.86 -0.41
C SER A 56 3.74 1.81 0.67
N THR A 57 4.96 1.58 1.14
CA THR A 57 5.23 0.78 2.33
C THR A 57 6.21 1.53 3.24
N LEU A 58 6.24 1.15 4.51
CA LEU A 58 7.26 1.63 5.44
C LEU A 58 8.56 0.90 5.09
N ALA A 59 9.57 1.65 4.68
CA ALA A 59 10.89 1.11 4.41
C ALA A 59 11.71 0.95 5.70
N ASP A 60 11.46 1.85 6.65
CA ASP A 60 12.15 1.98 7.92
C ASP A 60 11.28 2.89 8.81
N ALA A 61 10.89 2.40 9.99
CA ALA A 61 10.00 3.14 10.87
C ALA A 61 10.48 3.05 12.32
N TYR A 62 11.24 4.06 12.76
CA TYR A 62 11.67 4.22 14.15
C TYR A 62 10.53 4.73 15.02
N ALA A 63 9.51 3.88 15.22
CA ALA A 63 8.32 4.29 15.97
C ALA A 63 8.42 4.00 17.46
N ASP A 64 9.04 2.89 17.83
CA ASP A 64 9.16 2.43 19.22
C ASP A 64 10.18 1.27 19.23
N PRO A 65 11.17 1.24 20.14
CA PRO A 65 12.08 0.09 20.26
C PRO A 65 11.36 -1.25 20.57
N SER A 66 10.08 -1.23 20.94
CA SER A 66 9.23 -2.41 21.14
C SER A 66 8.29 -2.72 19.97
N ALA A 67 8.19 -1.83 18.97
CA ALA A 67 7.44 -2.08 17.75
C ALA A 67 8.43 -2.46 16.64
N ASP A 68 8.53 -3.75 16.33
CA ASP A 68 9.18 -4.28 15.12
C ASP A 68 8.42 -3.82 13.86
N ALA A 69 8.47 -2.51 13.55
CA ALA A 69 7.86 -1.93 12.36
C ALA A 69 8.81 -1.96 11.15
N ASP A 70 10.05 -2.44 11.34
CA ASP A 70 10.99 -2.67 10.27
C ASP A 70 10.63 -3.96 9.53
N ASN A 71 9.97 -3.82 8.38
CA ASN A 71 9.82 -4.90 7.43
C ASN A 71 10.74 -4.66 6.21
N PRO A 72 12.06 -4.87 6.35
CA PRO A 72 12.99 -4.73 5.24
C PRO A 72 12.71 -5.77 4.14
N LEU A 73 11.99 -6.86 4.44
CA LEU A 73 11.68 -7.90 3.47
C LEU A 73 10.80 -7.37 2.33
N THR A 74 9.73 -6.64 2.64
CA THR A 74 8.87 -6.04 1.61
C THR A 74 9.66 -5.08 0.72
N THR A 75 10.42 -4.17 1.34
CA THR A 75 11.27 -3.21 0.61
C THR A 75 12.29 -3.94 -0.27
N SER A 76 12.93 -4.98 0.26
CA SER A 76 13.92 -5.79 -0.48
C SER A 76 13.30 -6.51 -1.67
N ILE A 77 12.11 -7.09 -1.50
CA ILE A 77 11.35 -7.73 -2.58
C ILE A 77 11.04 -6.72 -3.69
N ILE A 78 10.58 -5.52 -3.34
CA ILE A 78 10.24 -4.48 -4.31
C ILE A 78 11.49 -3.99 -5.05
N MET A 79 12.57 -3.73 -4.33
CA MET A 79 13.87 -3.34 -4.91
C MET A 79 14.41 -4.39 -5.88
N MET A 80 14.34 -5.66 -5.50
CA MET A 80 14.82 -6.79 -6.29
C MET A 80 13.94 -7.04 -7.53
N ALA A 81 12.63 -6.87 -7.42
CA ALA A 81 11.72 -6.92 -8.55
C ALA A 81 11.97 -5.76 -9.53
N PHE A 82 12.19 -4.54 -9.02
CA PHE A 82 12.54 -3.37 -9.83
C PHE A 82 13.87 -3.55 -10.56
N SER A 83 14.92 -4.00 -9.86
CA SER A 83 16.26 -4.15 -10.45
C SER A 83 16.33 -5.20 -11.56
N GLN A 84 15.44 -6.20 -11.51
CA GLN A 84 15.35 -7.28 -12.51
C GLN A 84 14.21 -7.07 -13.51
N ASN A 85 13.49 -5.94 -13.43
CA ASN A 85 12.30 -5.66 -14.25
C ASN A 85 11.28 -6.81 -14.23
N LEU A 86 11.07 -7.41 -13.06
CA LEU A 86 10.14 -8.53 -12.88
C LEU A 86 8.69 -8.04 -12.86
N THR A 87 7.79 -8.89 -13.34
CA THR A 87 6.35 -8.66 -13.16
C THR A 87 5.98 -8.98 -11.72
N ILE A 88 5.32 -8.02 -11.05
CA ILE A 88 4.73 -8.23 -9.74
C ILE A 88 3.22 -8.17 -9.83
N LYS A 89 2.54 -8.97 -9.02
CA LYS A 89 1.14 -8.81 -8.68
C LYS A 89 1.05 -8.30 -7.25
N ILE A 90 0.38 -7.17 -7.08
CA ILE A 90 0.19 -6.56 -5.76
C ILE A 90 -1.29 -6.45 -5.44
N ARG A 91 -1.63 -6.76 -4.19
CA ARG A 91 -2.91 -6.47 -3.56
C ARG A 91 -2.64 -5.68 -2.28
N ALA A 92 -3.14 -4.45 -2.22
CA ALA A 92 -3.08 -3.61 -1.03
C ALA A 92 -4.50 -3.25 -0.58
N THR A 93 -4.87 -3.75 0.59
CA THR A 93 -6.19 -3.52 1.20
C THR A 93 -6.23 -2.09 1.70
N ASN A 94 -7.32 -1.40 1.39
CA ASN A 94 -7.41 0.05 1.39
C ASN A 94 -7.09 0.71 2.74
N LYS A 95 -5.82 1.13 2.90
CA LYS A 95 -5.46 2.24 3.78
C LYS A 95 -5.31 3.49 2.92
N SER A 96 -6.11 4.49 3.26
CA SER A 96 -6.05 5.83 2.66
C SER A 96 -4.62 6.36 2.73
N TRP A 97 -4.20 6.99 1.64
CA TRP A 97 -2.91 7.69 1.55
C TRP A 97 -2.84 8.81 2.60
N ALA A 98 -2.16 8.55 3.71
CA ALA A 98 -2.08 9.51 4.81
C ALA A 98 -1.19 10.71 4.46
N PRO A 99 -1.34 11.87 5.13
CA PRO A 99 -0.55 13.07 4.85
C PRO A 99 0.97 12.86 4.85
N LEU A 100 1.47 11.91 5.66
CA LEU A 100 2.89 11.56 5.71
C LEU A 100 3.41 11.01 4.38
N HIS A 101 2.58 10.29 3.61
CA HIS A 101 2.91 9.78 2.28
C HIS A 101 2.88 10.91 1.24
N SER A 102 1.96 11.86 1.39
CA SER A 102 1.84 13.01 0.50
C SER A 102 3.03 13.97 0.54
N ARG A 103 3.75 14.03 1.66
CA ARG A 103 4.97 14.85 1.80
C ARG A 103 6.09 14.44 0.84
N CYS A 104 6.01 13.22 0.30
CA CYS A 104 6.92 12.72 -0.70
C CYS A 104 6.55 13.13 -2.13
N GLY A 105 5.60 14.05 -2.31
CA GLY A 105 5.20 14.58 -3.61
C GLY A 105 4.23 13.71 -4.40
N ILE A 106 3.81 12.56 -3.86
CA ILE A 106 2.77 11.70 -4.44
C ILE A 106 1.51 11.90 -3.63
N THR A 107 0.44 12.40 -4.26
CA THR A 107 -0.76 12.85 -3.53
C THR A 107 -1.84 11.79 -3.38
N ASN A 108 -1.72 10.65 -4.06
CA ASN A 108 -2.71 9.57 -4.03
C ASN A 108 -2.05 8.21 -4.24
N GLY A 109 -2.64 7.17 -3.66
CA GLY A 109 -2.23 5.77 -3.78
C GLY A 109 -2.82 4.92 -2.66
N THR A 110 -2.28 3.71 -2.48
CA THR A 110 -2.67 2.81 -1.38
C THR A 110 -1.45 2.36 -0.58
N VAL A 111 -1.59 2.34 0.75
CA VAL A 111 -0.53 1.85 1.63
C VAL A 111 -0.57 0.32 1.69
N PHE A 112 0.52 -0.31 1.23
CA PHE A 112 0.82 -1.73 1.35
C PHE A 112 1.55 -1.96 2.68
N HIS A 113 0.81 -2.00 3.78
CA HIS A 113 1.38 -2.27 5.11
C HIS A 113 0.32 -2.64 6.16
N GLY A 114 0.48 -3.83 6.74
CA GLY A 114 -0.15 -4.21 8.02
C GLY A 114 -1.64 -4.59 7.96
N ASN A 115 -2.18 -4.88 6.77
CA ASN A 115 -3.56 -5.37 6.65
C ASN A 115 -3.59 -6.86 6.26
N ASN A 116 -4.56 -7.60 6.81
CA ASN A 116 -4.77 -8.99 6.44
C ASN A 116 -5.13 -9.14 4.95
N GLY A 117 -4.40 -9.99 4.25
CA GLY A 117 -4.61 -10.26 2.83
C GLY A 117 -3.80 -9.38 1.87
N ASP A 118 -3.05 -8.39 2.39
CA ASP A 118 -2.03 -7.69 1.62
C ASP A 118 -0.95 -8.68 1.19
N HIS A 119 -0.65 -8.72 -0.11
CA HIS A 119 0.45 -9.53 -0.61
C HIS A 119 1.08 -8.92 -1.86
N ILE A 120 2.35 -9.26 -2.04
CA ILE A 120 3.10 -9.06 -3.27
C ILE A 120 3.57 -10.42 -3.76
N THR A 121 3.29 -10.73 -5.01
CA THR A 121 3.73 -11.95 -5.68
C THR A 121 4.63 -11.57 -6.84
N ILE A 122 5.75 -12.27 -6.98
CA ILE A 122 6.68 -12.07 -8.09
C ILE A 122 6.50 -13.24 -9.04
N THR A 123 6.30 -12.94 -10.32
CA THR A 123 6.19 -13.93 -11.38
C THR A 123 7.33 -13.71 -12.38
N ARG A 124 7.98 -14.80 -12.77
CA ARG A 124 9.01 -14.83 -13.81
C ARG A 124 8.48 -15.53 -15.05
#